data_AF-A0A847QFQ4-F1
#
_entry.id   AF-A0A847QFQ4-F1
#
_cell.length_a   1.000
_cell.length_b   1.000
_cell.length_c   1.000
_cell.angle_alpha   90.00
_cell.angle_beta   90.00
_cell.angle_gamma   90.00
#
_symmetry.space_group_name_H-M   'P 1'
#
loop_
_entity.id
_entity.type
_entity.pdbx_description
1 polymer ?
#
loop_
_entity_poly.entity_id
_entity_poly.type
_entity_poly.pdbx_seq_one_letter_code
_entity_poly.pdbx_strand_id
1 'polypeptide(L)'
;MAVVTMRKLLESGVHFGHQTRRWNPKMKPYIYTAKNGVHIIDLEKSMPMIEAAYNKLRDISEKGGKVLFVGTKKQAQTVILEEALRSGSFYVNQRWLGGILTNFRTIQRSIKKLLEIEEMDNSGTINVYKKKEIAMLRKKKDRLENFLGGIKEMKKLPDAVFVVDPTEEYNAVAEARKLKIPVFALVDTNADPDGIDYPIPSNDDAVSAITLMVTLMADAVVEGKGGVLSVAHQEDDSDDITMSDVMIRVEEQHAENERRRRQRYEERRAAMAARRANTERRFIKRDRQAQKADAKKEQPKVENKEETVKEETEE
;
A
#
# COMPACT_ATOMS: atom_id res chain seq x y z
N MET A 1 -22.80 9.01 20.14
CA MET A 1 -21.50 9.68 20.00
C MET A 1 -21.00 9.38 18.61
N ALA A 2 -20.53 10.38 17.87
CA ALA A 2 -19.99 10.14 16.53
C ALA A 2 -18.79 9.19 16.65
N VAL A 3 -18.69 8.23 15.71
CA VAL A 3 -17.60 7.25 15.73
C VAL A 3 -16.29 7.90 15.27
N VAL A 4 -16.37 8.81 14.30
CA VAL A 4 -15.25 9.56 13.73
C VAL A 4 -15.68 10.98 13.35
N THR A 5 -14.77 11.94 13.48
CA THR A 5 -15.01 13.34 13.09
C THR A 5 -14.78 13.55 11.59
N MET A 6 -15.52 14.48 10.96
CA MET A 6 -15.33 14.82 9.54
C MET A 6 -13.92 15.34 9.26
N ARG A 7 -13.33 16.05 10.23
CA ARG A 7 -11.95 16.53 10.19
C ARG A 7 -10.95 15.40 10.01
N LYS A 8 -11.08 14.32 10.77
CA LYS A 8 -10.17 13.17 10.70
C LYS A 8 -10.27 12.44 9.36
N LEU A 9 -11.47 12.35 8.79
CA LEU A 9 -11.70 11.82 7.43
C LEU A 9 -11.04 12.71 6.36
N LEU A 10 -11.12 14.03 6.53
CA LEU A 10 -10.50 15.01 5.65
C LEU A 10 -8.96 14.89 5.68
N GLU A 11 -8.37 14.92 6.87
CA GLU A 11 -6.92 14.88 7.08
C GLU A 11 -6.29 13.58 6.60
N SER A 12 -7.02 12.47 6.75
CA SER A 12 -6.57 11.16 6.29
C SER A 12 -6.73 10.96 4.77
N GLY A 13 -7.42 11.88 4.08
CA GLY A 13 -7.60 11.86 2.63
C GLY A 13 -8.69 10.91 2.13
N VAL A 14 -9.70 10.61 2.97
CA VAL A 14 -10.81 9.70 2.63
C VAL A 14 -11.70 10.22 1.51
N HIS A 15 -11.79 11.55 1.37
CA HIS A 15 -12.62 12.25 0.39
C HIS A 15 -12.07 12.22 -1.04
N PHE A 16 -10.82 11.79 -1.25
CA PHE A 16 -10.27 11.68 -2.60
C PHE A 16 -10.77 10.40 -3.28
N GLY A 17 -11.32 10.54 -4.48
CA GLY A 17 -11.62 9.43 -5.36
C GLY A 17 -10.60 9.26 -6.48
N HIS A 18 -10.98 8.51 -7.51
CA HIS A 18 -10.21 8.30 -8.72
C HIS A 18 -10.33 9.44 -9.74
N GLN A 19 -9.55 9.34 -10.82
CA GLN A 19 -9.62 10.25 -11.96
C GLN A 19 -11.00 10.21 -12.63
N THR A 20 -11.45 11.34 -13.18
CA THR A 20 -12.77 11.49 -13.83
C THR A 20 -13.02 10.54 -15.01
N ARG A 21 -11.97 9.92 -15.57
CA ARG A 21 -12.08 8.93 -16.65
C ARG A 21 -12.38 7.52 -16.14
N ARG A 22 -12.15 7.26 -14.86
CA ARG A 22 -12.24 5.94 -14.21
C ARG A 22 -13.29 6.00 -13.11
N TRP A 23 -14.53 6.32 -13.47
CA TRP A 23 -15.62 6.39 -12.51
C TRP A 23 -16.78 5.50 -12.94
N ASN A 24 -17.53 5.00 -11.98
CA ASN A 24 -18.75 4.24 -12.19
C ASN A 24 -19.96 5.18 -12.09
N PRO A 25 -20.84 5.23 -13.10
CA PRO A 25 -22.04 6.07 -13.06
C PRO A 25 -22.93 5.86 -11.83
N LYS A 26 -22.94 4.65 -11.25
CA LYS A 26 -23.72 4.34 -10.04
C LYS A 26 -23.17 5.02 -8.79
N MET A 27 -21.90 5.43 -8.80
CA MET A 27 -21.30 6.20 -7.70
C MET A 27 -21.66 7.69 -7.73
N LYS A 28 -22.37 8.17 -8.77
CA LYS A 28 -22.82 9.57 -8.87
C LYS A 28 -23.46 10.13 -7.59
N PRO A 29 -24.34 9.41 -6.87
CA PRO A 29 -24.97 9.93 -5.65
C PRO A 29 -23.96 10.19 -4.51
N TYR A 30 -22.83 9.50 -4.50
CA TYR A 30 -21.80 9.61 -3.45
C TYR A 30 -20.65 10.56 -3.83
N ILE A 31 -20.60 11.02 -5.07
CA ILE A 31 -19.61 11.98 -5.55
C ILE A 31 -20.15 13.39 -5.35
N TYR A 32 -19.40 14.23 -4.64
CA TYR A 32 -19.73 15.63 -4.44
C TYR A 32 -19.44 16.46 -5.69
N THR A 33 -18.20 16.41 -6.17
CA THR A 33 -17.77 17.16 -7.36
C THR A 33 -16.50 16.55 -7.98
N ALA A 34 -15.99 17.14 -9.06
CA ALA A 34 -14.69 16.81 -9.63
C ALA A 34 -13.80 18.06 -9.68
N LYS A 35 -12.57 17.95 -9.20
CA LYS A 35 -11.60 19.05 -9.15
C LYS A 35 -10.24 18.57 -9.61
N ASN A 36 -9.58 19.35 -10.47
CA ASN A 36 -8.27 18.99 -11.03
C ASN A 36 -8.21 17.59 -11.66
N GLY A 37 -9.34 17.12 -12.22
CA GLY A 37 -9.44 15.80 -12.86
C GLY A 37 -9.60 14.62 -11.89
N VAL A 38 -9.81 14.86 -10.60
CA VAL A 38 -10.06 13.85 -9.56
C VAL A 38 -11.44 14.06 -8.96
N HIS A 39 -12.19 12.98 -8.71
CA HIS A 39 -13.47 13.05 -8.02
C HIS A 39 -13.29 13.27 -6.53
N ILE A 40 -14.19 14.06 -5.93
CA ILE A 40 -14.28 14.28 -4.49
C ILE A 40 -15.53 13.57 -3.99
N ILE A 41 -15.34 12.67 -3.05
CA ILE A 41 -16.39 11.90 -2.39
C ILE A 41 -17.06 12.78 -1.33
N ASP A 42 -18.38 12.66 -1.24
CA ASP A 42 -19.23 13.39 -0.32
C ASP A 42 -19.16 12.80 1.10
N LEU A 43 -18.36 13.41 1.97
CA LEU A 43 -18.19 12.98 3.37
C LEU A 43 -19.49 13.08 4.19
N GLU A 44 -20.42 13.99 3.86
CA GLU A 44 -21.71 14.08 4.55
C GLU A 44 -22.54 12.80 4.34
N LYS A 45 -22.34 12.13 3.20
CA LYS A 45 -22.94 10.82 2.92
C LYS A 45 -22.10 9.67 3.48
N SER A 46 -20.78 9.78 3.45
CA SER A 46 -19.91 8.74 4.02
C SER A 46 -20.14 8.59 5.52
N MET A 47 -20.26 9.68 6.29
CA MET A 47 -20.42 9.62 7.76
C MET A 47 -21.57 8.71 8.24
N PRO A 48 -22.84 8.90 7.83
CA PRO A 48 -23.92 8.03 8.29
C PRO A 48 -23.75 6.57 7.82
N MET A 49 -23.12 6.35 6.66
CA MET A 49 -22.84 4.98 6.16
C MET A 49 -21.75 4.29 6.99
N ILE A 50 -20.72 5.05 7.41
CA ILE A 50 -19.69 4.58 8.33
C ILE A 50 -20.31 4.19 9.67
N GLU A 51 -21.19 5.04 10.23
CA GLU A 51 -21.87 4.73 11.49
C GLU A 51 -22.76 3.50 11.38
N ALA A 52 -23.51 3.35 10.29
CA ALA A 52 -24.34 2.19 10.04
C ALA A 52 -23.50 0.89 9.95
N ALA A 53 -22.38 0.94 9.23
CA ALA A 53 -21.45 -0.17 9.12
C ALA A 53 -20.80 -0.52 10.46
N TYR A 54 -20.34 0.49 11.20
CA TYR A 54 -19.71 0.36 12.51
C TYR A 54 -20.65 -0.32 13.52
N ASN A 55 -21.86 0.22 13.67
CA ASN A 55 -22.86 -0.33 14.59
C ASN A 55 -23.20 -1.78 14.24
N LYS A 56 -23.35 -2.10 12.96
CA LYS A 56 -23.65 -3.46 12.54
C LYS A 56 -22.49 -4.44 12.82
N LEU A 57 -21.25 -4.03 12.58
CA LEU A 57 -20.09 -4.86 12.90
C LEU A 57 -19.95 -5.08 14.41
N ARG A 58 -20.22 -4.04 15.22
CA ARG A 58 -20.29 -4.15 16.68
C ARG A 58 -21.34 -5.19 17.10
N ASP A 59 -22.57 -5.08 16.61
CA ASP A 59 -23.66 -6.02 16.92
C ASP A 59 -23.31 -7.48 16.56
N ILE A 60 -22.59 -7.68 15.45
CA ILE A 60 -22.12 -9.02 15.03
C ILE A 60 -21.06 -9.54 15.99
N SER A 61 -20.13 -8.67 16.41
CA SER A 61 -19.06 -9.02 17.35
C SER A 61 -19.60 -9.33 18.75
N GLU A 62 -20.57 -8.55 19.25
CA GLU A 62 -21.25 -8.78 20.54
C GLU A 62 -21.92 -10.16 20.61
N LYS A 63 -22.45 -10.64 19.48
CA LYS A 63 -23.04 -11.98 19.36
C LYS A 63 -21.99 -13.09 19.25
N GLY A 64 -20.70 -12.78 19.37
CA GLY A 64 -19.59 -13.70 19.19
C GLY A 64 -19.31 -14.06 17.72
N GLY A 65 -19.82 -13.25 16.78
CA GLY A 65 -19.57 -13.42 15.36
C GLY A 65 -18.11 -13.17 15.00
N LYS A 66 -17.64 -13.82 13.93
CA LYS A 66 -16.28 -13.62 13.40
C LYS A 66 -16.30 -12.82 12.11
N VAL A 67 -15.45 -11.80 12.03
CA VAL A 67 -15.28 -10.94 10.86
C VAL A 67 -14.04 -11.38 10.09
N LEU A 68 -14.13 -11.36 8.76
CA LEU A 68 -13.02 -11.58 7.84
C LEU A 68 -12.64 -10.26 7.15
N PHE A 69 -11.43 -9.77 7.37
CA PHE A 69 -10.88 -8.60 6.68
C PHE A 69 -10.16 -9.03 5.39
N VAL A 70 -10.49 -8.40 4.27
CA VAL A 70 -9.95 -8.74 2.95
C VAL A 70 -9.42 -7.49 2.27
N GLY A 71 -8.19 -7.57 1.78
CA GLY A 71 -7.62 -6.54 0.93
C GLY A 71 -6.22 -6.91 0.48
N THR A 72 -6.09 -7.15 -0.83
CA THR A 72 -4.85 -7.61 -1.45
C THR A 72 -4.04 -6.47 -2.06
N LYS A 73 -4.61 -5.26 -2.15
CA LYS A 73 -3.90 -4.03 -2.55
C LYS A 73 -2.68 -3.82 -1.66
N LYS A 74 -1.55 -3.45 -2.27
CA LYS A 74 -0.27 -3.21 -1.57
C LYS A 74 -0.40 -2.24 -0.39
N GLN A 75 -1.24 -1.23 -0.55
CA GLN A 75 -1.52 -0.20 0.46
C GLN A 75 -2.32 -0.73 1.65
N ALA A 76 -3.14 -1.78 1.43
CA ALA A 76 -4.00 -2.38 2.44
C ALA A 76 -3.36 -3.59 3.16
N GLN A 77 -2.39 -4.28 2.54
CA GLN A 77 -1.92 -5.59 3.04
C GLN A 77 -1.41 -5.55 4.47
N THR A 78 -0.59 -4.54 4.80
CA THR A 78 0.01 -4.39 6.15
C THR A 78 -1.05 -3.98 7.16
N VAL A 79 -1.88 -3.00 6.79
CA VAL A 79 -2.94 -2.46 7.66
C VAL A 79 -3.93 -3.55 8.05
N ILE A 80 -4.40 -4.34 7.08
CA ILE A 80 -5.35 -5.43 7.33
C ILE A 80 -4.75 -6.50 8.24
N LEU A 81 -3.47 -6.84 8.04
CA LEU A 81 -2.79 -7.81 8.90
C LEU A 81 -2.74 -7.33 10.35
N GLU A 82 -2.26 -6.11 10.58
CA GLU A 82 -2.08 -5.54 11.92
C GLU A 82 -3.43 -5.39 12.65
N GLU A 83 -4.43 -4.82 11.99
CA GLU A 83 -5.74 -4.54 12.59
C GLU A 83 -6.60 -5.80 12.78
N ALA A 84 -6.48 -6.79 11.90
CA ALA A 84 -7.16 -8.07 12.09
C ALA A 84 -6.56 -8.85 13.26
N LEU A 85 -5.23 -8.87 13.40
CA LEU A 85 -4.56 -9.48 14.54
C LEU A 85 -4.94 -8.78 15.85
N ARG A 86 -4.94 -7.44 15.86
CA ARG A 86 -5.36 -6.64 17.02
C ARG A 86 -6.81 -6.94 17.43
N SER A 87 -7.72 -7.02 16.46
CA SER A 87 -9.14 -7.29 16.72
C SER A 87 -9.47 -8.76 16.97
N GLY A 88 -8.53 -9.68 16.77
CA GLY A 88 -8.76 -11.13 16.83
C GLY A 88 -9.74 -11.61 15.76
N SER A 89 -9.67 -10.98 14.58
CA SER A 89 -10.44 -11.26 13.38
C SER A 89 -9.60 -12.05 12.38
N PHE A 90 -10.27 -12.69 11.41
CA PHE A 90 -9.55 -13.36 10.33
C PHE A 90 -9.14 -12.36 9.26
N TYR A 91 -8.11 -12.69 8.47
CA TYR A 91 -7.67 -11.82 7.39
C TYR A 91 -7.23 -12.56 6.13
N VAL A 92 -7.32 -11.85 5.00
CA VAL A 92 -6.69 -12.20 3.72
C VAL A 92 -6.06 -10.93 3.16
N ASN A 93 -4.73 -10.83 3.25
CA ASN A 93 -3.97 -9.66 2.82
C ASN A 93 -3.14 -9.88 1.55
N GLN A 94 -2.98 -11.13 1.10
CA GLN A 94 -2.12 -11.46 -0.04
C GLN A 94 -2.88 -11.67 -1.33
N ARG A 95 -3.58 -12.79 -1.47
CA ARG A 95 -4.38 -13.09 -2.67
C ARG A 95 -5.62 -13.86 -2.30
N TRP A 96 -6.77 -13.43 -2.81
CA TRP A 96 -7.98 -14.23 -2.74
C TRP A 96 -7.87 -15.46 -3.64
N LEU A 97 -7.90 -16.64 -3.03
CA LEU A 97 -8.05 -17.91 -3.76
C LEU A 97 -9.54 -18.13 -4.03
N GLY A 98 -9.91 -18.31 -5.29
CA GLY A 98 -11.30 -18.61 -5.64
C GLY A 98 -11.77 -19.87 -4.92
N GLY A 99 -12.95 -19.78 -4.29
CA GLY A 99 -13.53 -20.84 -3.48
C GLY A 99 -13.16 -20.79 -1.99
N ILE A 100 -12.56 -19.69 -1.48
CA ILE A 100 -12.26 -19.55 -0.05
C ILE A 100 -13.52 -19.76 0.80
N LEU A 101 -14.64 -19.14 0.42
CA LEU A 101 -15.90 -19.25 1.16
C LEU A 101 -16.78 -20.34 0.56
N THR A 102 -16.93 -20.36 -0.77
CA THR A 102 -17.87 -21.27 -1.45
C THR A 102 -17.41 -22.73 -1.50
N ASN A 103 -16.09 -22.97 -1.43
CA ASN A 103 -15.49 -24.31 -1.38
C ASN A 103 -14.65 -24.49 -0.11
N PHE A 104 -15.19 -24.05 1.02
CA PHE A 104 -14.50 -24.03 2.30
C PHE A 104 -13.94 -25.40 2.71
N ARG A 105 -14.65 -26.51 2.40
CA ARG A 105 -14.18 -27.87 2.69
C ARG A 105 -12.84 -28.20 2.02
N THR A 106 -12.58 -27.70 0.81
CA THR A 106 -11.31 -27.93 0.11
C THR A 106 -10.20 -27.06 0.71
N ILE A 107 -10.54 -25.84 1.11
CA ILE A 107 -9.62 -24.90 1.76
C ILE A 107 -9.20 -25.44 3.13
N GLN A 108 -10.14 -25.99 3.90
CA GLN A 108 -9.84 -26.68 5.16
C GLN A 108 -8.86 -27.84 4.99
N ARG A 109 -8.93 -28.61 3.89
CA ARG A 109 -7.93 -29.65 3.59
C ARG A 109 -6.54 -29.05 3.32
N SER A 110 -6.47 -27.89 2.68
CA SER A 110 -5.20 -27.19 2.44
C SER A 110 -4.63 -26.61 3.74
N ILE A 111 -5.47 -26.08 4.63
CA ILE A 111 -5.08 -25.62 5.98
C ILE A 111 -4.60 -26.80 6.82
N LYS A 112 -5.28 -27.94 6.77
CA LYS A 112 -4.82 -29.16 7.47
C LYS A 112 -3.42 -29.58 7.01
N LYS A 113 -3.16 -29.56 5.71
CA LYS A 113 -1.82 -29.84 5.16
C LYS A 113 -0.77 -28.84 5.63
N LEU A 114 -1.13 -27.57 5.78
CA LEU A 114 -0.22 -26.55 6.34
C LEU A 114 0.16 -26.90 7.79
N LEU A 115 -0.84 -27.22 8.62
CA LEU A 115 -0.64 -27.64 10.02
C LEU A 115 0.23 -28.90 10.11
N GLU A 116 -0.04 -29.92 9.28
CA GLU A 116 0.77 -31.15 9.22
C GLU A 116 2.25 -30.85 8.89
N ILE A 117 2.51 -29.94 7.94
CA ILE A 117 3.90 -29.56 7.59
C ILE A 117 4.57 -28.78 8.72
N GLU A 118 3.84 -27.91 9.42
CA GLU A 118 4.35 -27.21 10.60
C GLU A 118 4.67 -28.15 11.75
N GLU A 119 3.81 -29.13 12.03
CA GLU A 119 4.05 -30.15 13.05
C GLU A 119 5.29 -30.99 12.71
N MET A 120 5.48 -31.36 11.44
CA MET A 120 6.68 -32.08 10.98
C MET A 120 7.97 -31.24 11.11
N ASP A 121 7.88 -29.94 10.87
CA ASP A 121 9.01 -29.00 10.99
C ASP A 121 9.37 -28.78 12.46
N ASN A 122 8.36 -28.59 13.33
CA ASN A 122 8.53 -28.40 14.77
C ASN A 122 9.04 -29.67 15.50
N SER A 123 8.55 -30.85 15.10
CA SER A 123 8.99 -32.14 15.65
C SER A 123 10.36 -32.61 15.11
N GLY A 124 10.91 -31.94 14.09
CA GLY A 124 12.16 -32.35 13.44
C GLY A 124 12.03 -33.59 12.55
N THR A 125 10.84 -34.19 12.44
CA THR A 125 10.53 -35.32 11.54
C THR A 125 10.86 -35.00 10.08
N ILE A 126 10.80 -33.72 9.71
CA ILE A 126 11.15 -33.25 8.38
C ILE A 126 12.58 -33.62 7.96
N ASN A 127 13.50 -33.81 8.91
CA ASN A 127 14.91 -34.13 8.62
C ASN A 127 15.13 -35.58 8.16
N VAL A 128 14.12 -36.45 8.26
CA VAL A 128 14.16 -37.83 7.74
C VAL A 128 14.12 -37.84 6.20
N TYR A 129 13.54 -36.80 5.60
CA TYR A 129 13.38 -36.69 4.15
C TYR A 129 14.67 -36.26 3.44
N LYS A 130 14.73 -36.47 2.12
CA LYS A 130 15.88 -36.01 1.32
C LYS A 130 15.89 -34.49 1.25
N LYS A 131 17.08 -33.87 1.15
CA LYS A 131 17.24 -32.40 1.05
C LYS A 131 16.33 -31.74 -0.02
N LYS A 132 16.12 -32.41 -1.17
CA LYS A 132 15.20 -31.93 -2.22
C LYS A 132 13.73 -31.90 -1.76
N GLU A 133 13.30 -32.93 -1.04
CA GLU A 133 11.93 -33.06 -0.52
C GLU A 133 11.70 -32.06 0.62
N ILE A 134 12.67 -31.88 1.51
CA ILE A 134 12.65 -30.85 2.55
C ILE A 134 12.45 -29.46 1.92
N ALA A 135 13.22 -29.15 0.88
CA ALA A 135 13.09 -27.86 0.18
C ALA A 135 11.71 -27.68 -0.47
N MET A 136 11.13 -28.74 -1.05
CA MET A 136 9.77 -28.69 -1.60
C MET A 136 8.71 -28.51 -0.51
N LEU A 137 8.84 -29.20 0.63
CA LEU A 137 7.93 -29.07 1.77
C LEU A 137 7.96 -27.66 2.36
N ARG A 138 9.15 -27.10 2.57
CA ARG A 138 9.31 -25.72 3.04
C ARG A 138 8.72 -24.70 2.07
N LYS A 139 9.04 -24.81 0.77
CA LYS A 139 8.43 -23.94 -0.25
C LYS A 139 6.90 -24.05 -0.27
N LYS A 140 6.36 -25.24 -0.02
CA LYS A 140 4.90 -25.46 0.07
C LYS A 140 4.31 -24.87 1.35
N LYS A 141 4.98 -24.99 2.49
CA LYS A 141 4.65 -24.34 3.76
C LYS A 141 4.57 -22.83 3.57
N ASP A 142 5.65 -22.21 3.08
CA ASP A 142 5.73 -20.76 2.88
C ASP A 142 4.62 -20.25 1.96
N ARG A 143 4.33 -21.00 0.88
CA ARG A 143 3.25 -20.67 -0.04
C ARG A 143 1.88 -20.76 0.63
N LEU A 144 1.62 -21.81 1.41
CA LEU A 144 0.34 -22.00 2.09
C LEU A 144 0.16 -20.98 3.22
N GLU A 145 1.21 -20.71 4.00
CA GLU A 145 1.21 -19.70 5.07
C GLU A 145 0.91 -18.31 4.52
N ASN A 146 1.56 -17.93 3.41
CA ASN A 146 1.34 -16.64 2.77
C ASN A 146 -0.11 -16.41 2.32
N PHE A 147 -0.83 -17.46 1.91
CA PHE A 147 -2.20 -17.31 1.40
C PHE A 147 -3.30 -17.67 2.42
N LEU A 148 -3.02 -18.57 3.36
CA LEU A 148 -4.01 -19.16 4.26
C LEU A 148 -3.74 -18.86 5.74
N GLY A 149 -2.62 -18.23 6.09
CA GLY A 149 -2.24 -17.96 7.48
C GLY A 149 -3.35 -17.22 8.26
N GLY A 150 -3.94 -16.19 7.66
CA GLY A 150 -4.98 -15.40 8.31
C GLY A 150 -6.36 -16.06 8.45
N ILE A 151 -6.56 -17.23 7.83
CA ILE A 151 -7.78 -18.05 7.99
C ILE A 151 -7.49 -19.42 8.59
N LYS A 152 -6.27 -19.64 9.09
CA LYS A 152 -5.81 -20.92 9.64
C LYS A 152 -6.65 -21.39 10.83
N GLU A 153 -7.05 -20.46 11.68
CA GLU A 153 -7.89 -20.74 12.87
C GLU A 153 -9.39 -20.80 12.57
N MET A 154 -9.79 -20.58 11.31
CA MET A 154 -11.18 -20.50 10.90
C MET A 154 -11.80 -21.91 10.85
N LYS A 155 -12.65 -22.23 11.83
CA LYS A 155 -13.38 -23.52 11.90
C LYS A 155 -14.73 -23.48 11.18
N LYS A 156 -15.41 -22.33 11.22
CA LYS A 156 -16.69 -22.04 10.55
C LYS A 156 -16.51 -20.86 9.60
N LEU A 157 -17.43 -20.68 8.67
CA LEU A 157 -17.47 -19.49 7.82
C LEU A 157 -17.60 -18.21 8.68
N PRO A 158 -17.06 -17.07 8.20
CA PRO A 158 -17.22 -15.80 8.89
C PRO A 158 -18.67 -15.34 8.85
N ASP A 159 -19.08 -14.58 9.87
CA ASP A 159 -20.41 -14.01 10.00
C ASP A 159 -20.52 -12.66 9.26
N ALA A 160 -19.38 -12.03 8.94
CA ALA A 160 -19.29 -10.83 8.10
C ALA A 160 -17.96 -10.78 7.35
N VAL A 161 -17.95 -10.11 6.19
CA VAL A 161 -16.72 -9.84 5.43
C VAL A 161 -16.56 -8.33 5.25
N PHE A 162 -15.39 -7.82 5.60
CA PHE A 162 -14.98 -6.45 5.31
C PHE A 162 -13.96 -6.44 4.17
N VAL A 163 -14.20 -5.65 3.13
CA VAL A 163 -13.42 -5.65 1.88
C VAL A 163 -12.87 -4.25 1.58
N VAL A 164 -11.58 -4.17 1.30
CA VAL A 164 -10.93 -2.97 0.75
C VAL A 164 -10.82 -3.11 -0.77
N ASP A 165 -11.45 -2.19 -1.49
CA ASP A 165 -11.64 -2.23 -2.95
C ASP A 165 -12.41 -3.46 -3.46
N PRO A 166 -13.75 -3.39 -3.60
CA PRO A 166 -14.55 -4.47 -4.18
C PRO A 166 -14.26 -4.74 -5.67
N THR A 167 -13.59 -3.82 -6.38
CA THR A 167 -13.19 -3.99 -7.78
C THR A 167 -12.05 -4.99 -7.90
N GLU A 168 -11.00 -4.83 -7.09
CA GLU A 168 -9.89 -5.79 -7.00
C GLU A 168 -10.33 -7.09 -6.31
N GLU A 169 -11.18 -7.00 -5.27
CA GLU A 169 -11.67 -8.15 -4.50
C GLU A 169 -13.01 -8.70 -4.98
N TYR A 170 -13.30 -8.58 -6.28
CA TYR A 170 -14.58 -8.99 -6.87
C TYR A 170 -15.00 -10.43 -6.49
N ASN A 171 -14.04 -11.37 -6.50
CA ASN A 171 -14.31 -12.76 -6.16
C ASN A 171 -14.74 -12.93 -4.69
N ALA A 172 -14.15 -12.16 -3.77
CA ALA A 172 -14.51 -12.23 -2.35
C ALA A 172 -15.96 -11.76 -2.15
N VAL A 173 -16.32 -10.63 -2.77
CA VAL A 173 -17.67 -10.07 -2.73
C VAL A 173 -18.68 -11.04 -3.36
N ALA A 174 -18.36 -11.60 -4.54
CA ALA A 174 -19.24 -12.54 -5.24
C ALA A 174 -19.50 -13.82 -4.44
N GLU A 175 -18.47 -14.38 -3.80
CA GLU A 175 -18.59 -15.56 -2.95
C GLU A 175 -19.39 -15.28 -1.67
N ALA A 176 -19.11 -14.17 -0.98
CA ALA A 176 -19.82 -13.77 0.22
C ALA A 176 -21.31 -13.56 -0.06
N ARG A 177 -21.64 -12.85 -1.15
CA ARG A 177 -23.00 -12.63 -1.61
C ARG A 177 -23.74 -13.94 -1.92
N LYS A 178 -23.08 -14.89 -2.59
CA LYS A 178 -23.67 -16.20 -2.90
C LYS A 178 -24.05 -16.98 -1.63
N LEU A 179 -23.28 -16.82 -0.57
CA LEU A 179 -23.50 -17.46 0.73
C LEU A 179 -24.36 -16.61 1.68
N LYS A 180 -24.81 -15.42 1.25
CA LYS A 180 -25.59 -14.46 2.05
C LYS A 180 -24.86 -14.00 3.31
N ILE A 181 -23.53 -13.92 3.23
CA ILE A 181 -22.71 -13.32 4.29
C ILE A 181 -22.70 -11.81 4.04
N PRO A 182 -23.04 -10.97 5.04
CA PRO A 182 -23.08 -9.52 4.86
C PRO A 182 -21.70 -8.97 4.49
N VAL A 183 -21.69 -8.14 3.45
CA VAL A 183 -20.48 -7.51 2.90
C VAL A 183 -20.44 -6.03 3.27
N PHE A 184 -19.35 -5.66 3.93
CA PHE A 184 -18.97 -4.29 4.24
C PHE A 184 -17.79 -3.95 3.33
N ALA A 185 -17.81 -2.82 2.65
CA ALA A 185 -16.71 -2.48 1.76
C ALA A 185 -16.41 -0.99 1.67
N LEU A 186 -15.12 -0.68 1.49
CA LEU A 186 -14.68 0.65 1.08
C LEU A 186 -14.86 0.77 -0.44
N VAL A 187 -15.72 1.68 -0.86
CA VAL A 187 -16.13 1.86 -2.25
C VAL A 187 -15.59 3.20 -2.75
N ASP A 188 -14.59 3.16 -3.61
CA ASP A 188 -14.15 4.35 -4.35
C ASP A 188 -15.06 4.56 -5.58
N THR A 189 -14.94 5.72 -6.19
CA THR A 189 -15.67 6.23 -7.35
C THR A 189 -15.68 5.33 -8.58
N ASN A 190 -14.73 4.39 -8.74
CA ASN A 190 -14.67 3.40 -9.82
C ASN A 190 -15.44 2.11 -9.52
N ALA A 191 -15.72 1.82 -8.25
CA ALA A 191 -16.35 0.58 -7.83
C ALA A 191 -17.88 0.60 -8.08
N ASP A 192 -18.48 -0.57 -8.24
CA ASP A 192 -19.94 -0.73 -8.25
C ASP A 192 -20.43 -0.88 -6.80
N PRO A 193 -21.28 0.04 -6.29
CA PRO A 193 -21.85 -0.11 -4.95
C PRO A 193 -22.90 -1.24 -4.88
N ASP A 194 -23.40 -1.74 -6.02
CA ASP A 194 -24.41 -2.78 -6.04
C ASP A 194 -23.84 -4.14 -5.61
N GLY A 195 -24.55 -4.83 -4.72
CA GLY A 195 -24.15 -6.14 -4.20
C GLY A 195 -23.27 -6.07 -2.95
N ILE A 196 -23.05 -4.87 -2.42
CA ILE A 196 -22.47 -4.62 -1.09
C ILE A 196 -23.61 -4.22 -0.16
N ASP A 197 -23.72 -4.86 1.00
CA ASP A 197 -24.81 -4.59 1.96
C ASP A 197 -24.59 -3.26 2.70
N TYR A 198 -23.32 -2.98 3.04
CA TYR A 198 -22.90 -1.76 3.72
C TYR A 198 -21.76 -1.09 2.94
N PRO A 199 -22.08 -0.35 1.85
CA PRO A 199 -21.08 0.38 1.08
C PRO A 199 -20.64 1.62 1.85
N ILE A 200 -19.34 1.84 1.95
CA ILE A 200 -18.75 3.00 2.60
C ILE A 200 -17.98 3.79 1.54
N PRO A 201 -18.50 4.93 1.05
CA PRO A 201 -17.80 5.75 0.08
C PRO A 201 -16.49 6.29 0.68
N SER A 202 -15.36 5.83 0.15
CA SER A 202 -14.03 6.10 0.70
C SER A 202 -12.95 5.90 -0.35
N ASN A 203 -11.87 6.66 -0.22
CA ASN A 203 -10.60 6.39 -0.88
C ASN A 203 -10.05 5.01 -0.48
N ASP A 204 -9.60 4.24 -1.46
CA ASP A 204 -9.02 2.90 -1.28
C ASP A 204 -7.54 2.79 -1.76
N ASP A 205 -6.95 3.90 -2.17
CA ASP A 205 -5.57 3.99 -2.67
C ASP A 205 -4.62 4.65 -1.66
N ALA A 206 -5.11 5.59 -0.85
CA ALA A 206 -4.31 6.26 0.17
C ALA A 206 -4.15 5.39 1.42
N VAL A 207 -2.90 5.09 1.80
CA VAL A 207 -2.59 4.29 3.00
C VAL A 207 -3.22 4.91 4.25
N SER A 208 -3.14 6.23 4.42
CA SER A 208 -3.73 6.95 5.57
C SER A 208 -5.25 6.76 5.66
N ALA A 209 -5.95 6.82 4.52
CA ALA A 209 -7.39 6.60 4.47
C ALA A 209 -7.74 5.15 4.82
N ILE A 210 -7.06 4.18 4.19
CA ILE A 210 -7.27 2.76 4.47
C ILE A 210 -6.98 2.45 5.94
N THR A 211 -5.88 2.96 6.50
CA THR A 211 -5.54 2.80 7.92
C THR A 211 -6.64 3.32 8.81
N LEU A 212 -7.12 4.56 8.61
CA LEU A 212 -8.20 5.11 9.42
C LEU A 212 -9.45 4.22 9.35
N MET A 213 -9.87 3.86 8.14
CA MET A 213 -11.11 3.12 7.91
C MET A 213 -11.05 1.68 8.44
N VAL A 214 -9.96 0.97 8.19
CA VAL A 214 -9.76 -0.40 8.70
C VAL A 214 -9.66 -0.39 10.22
N THR A 215 -8.94 0.57 10.81
CA THR A 215 -8.83 0.71 12.27
C THR A 215 -10.18 0.98 12.89
N LEU A 216 -11.01 1.82 12.27
CA LEU A 216 -12.36 2.12 12.73
C LEU A 216 -13.25 0.86 12.74
N MET A 217 -13.19 0.07 11.67
CA MET A 217 -13.98 -1.17 11.58
C MET A 217 -13.44 -2.27 12.52
N ALA A 218 -12.12 -2.32 12.74
CA ALA A 218 -11.51 -3.19 13.72
C ALA A 218 -11.89 -2.78 15.16
N ASP A 219 -11.94 -1.48 15.45
CA ASP A 219 -12.43 -0.95 16.72
C ASP A 219 -13.88 -1.34 16.97
N ALA A 220 -14.76 -1.35 15.95
CA ALA A 220 -16.13 -1.86 16.11
C ALA A 220 -16.17 -3.31 16.61
N VAL A 221 -15.27 -4.15 16.08
CA VAL A 221 -15.13 -5.55 16.49
C VAL A 221 -14.59 -5.65 17.92
N VAL A 222 -13.61 -4.81 18.27
CA VAL A 222 -13.02 -4.75 19.61
C VAL A 222 -14.02 -4.23 20.65
N GLU A 223 -14.79 -3.20 20.31
CA GLU A 223 -15.85 -2.64 21.15
C GLU A 223 -16.89 -3.70 21.50
N GLY A 224 -17.36 -4.46 20.50
CA GLY A 224 -18.32 -5.53 20.73
C GLY A 224 -17.78 -6.67 21.60
N LYS A 225 -16.46 -6.75 21.80
CA LYS A 225 -15.80 -7.70 22.74
C LYS A 225 -15.47 -7.06 24.09
N GLY A 226 -15.75 -5.77 24.29
CA GLY A 226 -15.39 -5.01 25.50
C GLY A 226 -13.90 -4.64 25.60
N GLY A 227 -13.19 -4.54 24.48
CA GLY A 227 -11.77 -4.17 24.46
C GLY A 227 -11.53 -2.64 24.38
N VAL A 228 -10.25 -2.26 24.34
CA VAL A 228 -9.82 -0.85 24.27
C VAL A 228 -9.83 -0.35 22.81
N LEU A 229 -10.48 0.79 22.57
CA LEU A 229 -10.60 1.41 21.26
C LEU A 229 -9.35 2.23 20.92
N SER A 230 -8.97 2.25 19.64
CA SER A 230 -7.80 2.99 19.15
C SER A 230 -8.16 4.39 18.65
N VAL A 231 -9.20 4.48 17.84
CA VAL A 231 -9.60 5.68 17.09
C VAL A 231 -11.04 6.06 17.37
N ALA A 232 -11.93 5.07 17.50
CA ALA A 232 -13.35 5.32 17.72
C ALA A 232 -13.58 6.14 19.00
N HIS A 233 -14.48 7.12 18.90
CA HIS A 233 -14.89 7.99 20.02
C HIS A 233 -13.79 8.86 20.65
N GLN A 234 -12.66 9.05 19.98
CA GLN A 234 -11.72 10.11 20.36
C GLN A 234 -12.37 11.48 20.12
N GLU A 235 -12.47 12.28 21.18
CA GLU A 235 -12.91 13.67 21.11
C GLU A 235 -11.79 14.51 20.50
N ASP A 236 -12.04 15.06 19.31
CA ASP A 236 -11.21 16.12 18.75
C ASP A 236 -11.88 17.46 19.13
N ASP A 237 -11.28 18.23 20.06
CA ASP A 237 -11.78 19.52 20.60
C ASP A 237 -11.78 20.67 19.57
N SER A 238 -12.31 20.46 18.37
CA SER A 238 -12.05 21.38 17.27
C SER A 238 -13.22 21.58 16.33
N ASP A 239 -13.33 22.81 15.80
CA ASP A 239 -14.47 23.34 15.04
C ASP A 239 -15.02 22.38 13.98
N ASP A 240 -16.35 22.38 13.87
CA ASP A 240 -17.11 21.69 12.83
C ASP A 240 -16.63 22.13 11.44
N ILE A 241 -16.07 21.18 10.68
CA ILE A 241 -15.59 21.41 9.32
C ILE A 241 -16.73 21.16 8.34
N THR A 242 -16.91 22.06 7.39
CA THR A 242 -17.92 21.93 6.32
C THR A 242 -17.32 21.42 5.01
N MET A 243 -18.18 21.00 4.07
CA MET A 243 -17.75 20.61 2.71
C MET A 243 -17.07 21.76 1.94
N SER A 244 -17.34 23.01 2.31
CA SER A 244 -16.64 24.18 1.77
C SER A 244 -15.17 24.20 2.18
N ASP A 245 -14.89 23.86 3.45
CA ASP A 245 -13.53 23.80 3.99
C ASP A 245 -12.74 22.63 3.40
N VAL A 246 -13.41 21.49 3.15
CA VAL A 246 -12.85 20.36 2.39
C VAL A 246 -12.34 20.85 1.04
N MET A 247 -13.15 21.62 0.32
CA MET A 247 -12.80 22.13 -1.00
C MET A 247 -11.62 23.10 -1.01
N ILE A 248 -11.47 23.91 0.04
CA ILE A 248 -10.33 24.82 0.24
C ILE A 248 -9.06 24.01 0.51
N ARG A 249 -9.11 23.04 1.44
CA ARG A 249 -7.93 22.21 1.73
C ARG A 249 -7.49 21.37 0.53
N VAL A 250 -8.43 20.88 -0.29
CA VAL A 250 -8.10 20.19 -1.54
C VAL A 250 -7.35 21.10 -2.51
N GLU A 251 -7.70 22.39 -2.61
CA GLU A 251 -6.96 23.36 -3.43
C GLU A 251 -5.56 23.62 -2.90
N GLU A 252 -5.43 23.83 -1.59
CA GLU A 252 -4.14 24.06 -0.94
C GLU A 252 -3.20 22.86 -1.14
N GLN A 253 -3.70 21.64 -0.90
CA GLN A 253 -2.95 20.41 -1.13
C GLN A 253 -2.56 20.24 -2.60
N HIS A 254 -3.46 20.55 -3.53
CA HIS A 254 -3.15 20.49 -4.95
C HIS A 254 -2.07 21.51 -5.34
N ALA A 255 -2.19 22.75 -4.87
CA ALA A 255 -1.20 23.80 -5.12
C ALA A 255 0.17 23.44 -4.52
N GLU A 256 0.21 22.87 -3.32
CA GLU A 256 1.44 22.40 -2.70
C GLU A 256 2.07 21.25 -3.50
N ASN A 257 1.26 20.28 -3.92
CA ASN A 257 1.70 19.16 -4.75
C ASN A 257 2.26 19.64 -6.11
N GLU A 258 1.62 20.63 -6.73
CA GLU A 258 2.16 21.27 -7.95
C GLU A 258 3.50 21.96 -7.69
N ARG A 259 3.63 22.71 -6.59
CA ARG A 259 4.89 23.36 -6.21
C ARG A 259 6.00 22.34 -6.00
N ARG A 260 5.74 21.26 -5.24
CA ARG A 260 6.67 20.14 -5.03
C ARG A 260 7.05 19.46 -6.35
N ARG A 261 6.10 19.28 -7.28
CA ARG A 261 6.37 18.70 -8.60
C ARG A 261 7.27 19.60 -9.45
N ARG A 262 7.03 20.91 -9.45
CA ARG A 262 7.87 21.91 -10.15
C ARG A 262 9.28 21.92 -9.56
N GLN A 263 9.42 21.95 -8.24
CA GLN A 263 10.72 21.86 -7.56
C GLN A 263 11.49 20.59 -7.94
N ARG A 264 10.84 19.40 -7.88
CA ARG A 264 11.49 18.15 -8.31
C ARG A 264 11.91 18.14 -9.78
N TYR A 265 11.14 18.80 -10.64
CA TYR A 265 11.48 18.92 -12.06
C TYR A 265 12.68 19.84 -12.26
N GLU A 266 12.72 20.97 -11.56
CA GLU A 266 13.85 21.91 -11.54
C GLU A 266 15.12 21.26 -10.97
N GLU A 267 15.01 20.53 -9.86
CA GLU A 267 16.11 19.74 -9.28
C GLU A 267 16.64 18.69 -10.25
N ARG A 268 15.76 17.92 -10.91
CA ARG A 268 16.19 16.95 -11.95
C ARG A 268 16.87 17.65 -13.12
N ARG A 269 16.36 18.80 -13.56
CA ARG A 269 16.94 19.59 -14.65
C ARG A 269 18.32 20.14 -14.26
N ALA A 270 18.45 20.68 -13.06
CA ALA A 270 19.71 21.17 -12.50
C ALA A 270 20.73 20.03 -12.33
N ALA A 271 20.31 18.88 -11.80
CA ALA A 271 21.18 17.69 -11.67
C ALA A 271 21.66 17.18 -13.04
N MET A 272 20.79 17.17 -14.06
CA MET A 272 21.18 16.78 -15.41
C MET A 272 22.13 17.80 -16.05
N ALA A 273 21.91 19.11 -15.84
CA ALA A 273 22.81 20.17 -16.30
C ALA A 273 24.18 20.09 -15.61
N ALA A 274 24.22 19.86 -14.29
CA ALA A 274 25.45 19.66 -13.53
C ALA A 274 26.22 18.41 -13.99
N ARG A 275 25.51 17.31 -14.30
CA ARG A 275 26.13 16.11 -14.91
C ARG A 275 26.77 16.43 -16.27
N ARG A 276 26.08 17.16 -17.15
CA ARG A 276 26.62 17.57 -18.45
C ARG A 276 27.86 18.47 -18.30
N ALA A 277 27.79 19.48 -17.44
CA ALA A 277 28.92 20.38 -17.16
C ALA A 277 30.12 19.64 -16.54
N ASN A 278 29.91 18.64 -15.68
CA ASN A 278 30.99 17.82 -15.14
C ASN A 278 31.62 16.91 -16.21
N THR A 279 30.83 16.33 -17.11
CA THR A 279 31.34 15.56 -18.25
C THR A 279 32.19 16.44 -19.16
N GLU A 280 31.71 17.65 -19.46
CA GLU A 280 32.42 18.63 -20.29
C GLU A 280 33.71 19.11 -19.63
N ARG A 281 33.69 19.41 -18.32
CA ARG A 281 34.90 19.72 -17.54
C ARG A 281 35.91 18.57 -17.53
N ARG A 282 35.46 17.31 -17.43
CA ARG A 282 36.33 16.13 -17.50
C ARG A 282 36.97 15.99 -18.88
N PHE A 283 36.20 16.26 -19.94
CA PHE A 283 36.69 16.24 -21.32
C PHE A 283 37.77 17.32 -21.53
N ILE A 284 37.48 18.58 -21.17
CA ILE A 284 38.43 19.69 -21.27
C ILE A 284 39.70 19.42 -20.45
N LYS A 285 39.57 18.84 -19.24
CA LYS A 285 40.73 18.47 -18.42
C LYS A 285 41.58 17.38 -19.08
N ARG A 286 40.96 16.41 -19.73
CA ARG A 286 41.64 15.33 -20.47
C ARG A 286 42.38 15.89 -21.68
N ASP A 287 41.74 16.77 -22.46
CA ASP A 287 42.36 17.40 -23.64
C ASP A 287 43.55 18.27 -23.26
N ARG A 288 43.42 19.08 -22.19
CA ARG A 288 44.55 19.88 -21.66
C ARG A 288 45.71 19.01 -21.15
N GLN A 289 45.43 17.83 -20.60
CA GLN A 289 46.49 16.90 -20.19
C GLN A 289 47.19 16.25 -21.38
N ALA A 290 46.45 15.90 -22.44
CA ALA A 290 47.02 15.39 -23.69
C ALA A 290 47.95 16.43 -24.34
N GLN A 291 47.48 17.67 -24.51
CA GLN A 291 48.29 18.77 -25.07
C GLN A 291 49.56 19.04 -24.26
N LYS A 292 49.49 18.98 -22.92
CA LYS A 292 50.69 19.11 -22.07
C LYS A 292 51.66 17.94 -22.20
N ALA A 293 51.18 16.73 -22.47
CA ALA A 293 52.03 15.56 -22.69
C ALA A 293 52.74 15.62 -24.05
N ASP A 294 52.04 16.11 -25.08
CA ASP A 294 52.61 16.28 -26.42
C ASP A 294 53.66 17.41 -26.43
N ALA A 295 53.38 18.56 -25.80
CA ALA A 295 54.35 19.65 -25.65
C ALA A 295 55.61 19.25 -24.84
N LYS A 296 55.51 18.23 -23.98
CA LYS A 296 56.66 17.70 -23.20
C LYS A 296 57.48 16.68 -24.00
N LYS A 297 56.92 16.11 -25.07
CA LYS A 297 57.65 15.26 -26.03
C LYS A 297 58.42 16.07 -27.08
N GLU A 298 57.96 17.29 -27.39
CA GLU A 298 58.60 18.19 -28.37
C GLU A 298 59.75 19.05 -27.80
N GLN A 299 60.04 18.99 -26.49
CA GLN A 299 61.25 19.61 -25.95
C GLN A 299 62.49 18.73 -26.28
N PRO A 300 63.48 19.23 -27.04
CA PRO A 300 64.65 18.44 -27.42
C PRO A 300 65.54 18.13 -26.20
N LYS A 301 65.93 16.86 -26.06
CA LYS A 301 67.07 16.46 -25.23
C LYS A 301 68.33 17.13 -25.80
N VAL A 302 68.86 18.12 -25.11
CA VAL A 302 70.22 18.61 -25.39
C VAL A 302 71.18 17.60 -24.79
N GLU A 303 71.76 16.76 -25.65
CA GLU A 303 72.86 15.85 -25.35
C GLU A 303 73.94 16.20 -26.38
N ASN A 304 75.02 16.86 -25.96
CA ASN A 304 76.19 17.02 -26.82
C ASN A 304 77.44 16.52 -26.09
N LYS A 305 78.03 15.51 -26.74
CA LYS A 305 79.22 14.75 -26.37
C LYS A 305 80.48 15.58 -26.56
N GLU A 306 81.48 15.24 -25.77
CA GLU A 306 82.88 15.59 -25.92
C GLU A 306 83.38 15.22 -27.33
N GLU A 307 84.07 16.14 -27.99
CA GLU A 307 84.97 15.84 -29.10
C GLU A 307 86.32 16.54 -28.86
N THR A 308 87.32 15.69 -28.63
CA THR A 308 88.76 15.97 -28.61
C THR A 308 89.27 16.41 -29.97
N VAL A 309 90.06 17.50 -30.02
CA VAL A 309 91.06 17.72 -31.07
C VAL A 309 92.37 18.14 -30.41
N LYS A 310 93.42 17.36 -30.68
CA LYS A 310 94.83 17.64 -30.38
C LYS A 310 95.47 18.35 -31.58
N GLU A 311 96.37 19.30 -31.32
CA GLU A 311 97.56 19.68 -32.11
C GLU A 311 98.27 20.77 -31.23
N GLU A 312 99.45 20.55 -30.63
CA GLU A 312 100.81 20.69 -31.20
C GLU A 312 100.92 21.94 -32.10
N THR A 313 101.78 22.96 -31.90
CA THR A 313 103.16 23.03 -31.41
C THR A 313 103.61 24.51 -31.24
N GLU A 314 104.54 24.74 -30.32
CA GLU A 314 105.70 25.69 -30.30
C GLU A 314 105.56 27.19 -30.68
N GLU A 315 105.89 28.05 -29.71
CA GLU A 315 107.10 28.91 -29.70
C GLU A 315 107.53 29.23 -28.27
#